data_AF-A0A6P3UYL6-F1
#
_entry.id   AF-A0A6P3UYL6-F1
#
_cell.length_a   1.000
_cell.length_b   1.000
_cell.length_c   1.000
_cell.angle_alpha   90.00
_cell.angle_beta   90.00
_cell.angle_gamma   90.00
#
_symmetry.space_group_name_H-M   'P 1'
#
loop_
_entity.id
_entity.type
_entity.pdbx_description
1 polymer ?
#
loop_
_entity_poly.entity_id
_entity_poly.type
_entity_poly.pdbx_seq_one_letter_code
_entity_poly.pdbx_strand_id
1 'polypeptide(L)'
;MDKDDEERQTNLGDEKQFLISVEDTLKTVKRSIHKFVTDVPQALVNSGLDIDLKKLNIEDGQNIQDLISSFPKSFTDQINKEEKEKISAIELKCEQLHSQLQQQVDRNRKAQEEIEYLREQILNQSTYCATLGAVLGNLTWRASRLPEIVDVWLSGFQHMIGEFLSITDGSFVAFINTYRNAFPPTCNVEYQFIIGLLGIVSNISATPEGREFLMTDPNGRAFVQKMMKLMPTLPLSQGSLSLKRLMLMTFYNVSMNKTGLQYLFESRVSDVLNCYLRNNSLPDETQFLCLRVLHSMTYGLTNPKYIQDLITTLPISKIEDIAISNKNEMSTVAKQVIKQLRDSQKFIRMN
;
A
#
# COMPACT_ATOMS: atom_id res chain seq x y z
N MET A 1 -19.42 -4.72 -0.82
CA MET A 1 -20.10 -3.74 0.07
C MET A 1 -18.98 -3.14 0.89
N ASP A 2 -18.62 -1.91 0.55
CA ASP A 2 -17.31 -1.30 0.83
C ASP A 2 -17.17 -0.86 2.28
N LYS A 3 -15.98 -1.07 2.86
CA LYS A 3 -15.60 -0.56 4.18
C LYS A 3 -15.67 0.98 4.26
N ASP A 4 -15.52 1.66 3.13
CA ASP A 4 -15.65 3.12 3.04
C ASP A 4 -17.11 3.60 3.19
N ASP A 5 -18.10 2.75 2.86
CA ASP A 5 -19.51 3.05 3.10
C ASP A 5 -19.91 2.83 4.56
N GLU A 6 -19.32 1.84 5.23
CA GLU A 6 -19.48 1.63 6.68
C GLU A 6 -18.85 2.77 7.49
N GLU A 7 -17.64 3.22 7.13
CA GLU A 7 -16.92 4.29 7.83
C GLU A 7 -17.56 5.68 7.63
N ARG A 8 -18.16 5.92 6.46
CA ARG A 8 -19.02 7.09 6.19
C ARG A 8 -20.35 7.03 6.94
N GLN A 9 -20.96 5.85 7.06
CA GLN A 9 -22.18 5.67 7.84
C GLN A 9 -21.95 5.85 9.34
N THR A 10 -20.82 5.40 9.89
CA THR A 10 -20.46 5.62 11.30
C THR A 10 -20.17 7.09 11.60
N ASN A 11 -19.44 7.80 10.74
CA ASN A 11 -19.20 9.25 10.90
C ASN A 11 -20.51 10.06 10.83
N LEU A 12 -21.42 9.72 9.92
CA LEU A 12 -22.75 10.35 9.87
C LEU A 12 -23.60 10.05 11.12
N GLY A 13 -23.43 8.86 11.70
CA GLY A 13 -24.07 8.44 12.94
C GLY A 13 -23.58 9.27 14.13
N ASP A 14 -22.27 9.44 14.24
CA ASP A 14 -21.64 10.21 15.31
C ASP A 14 -21.98 11.71 15.23
N GLU A 15 -22.03 12.30 14.03
CA GLU A 15 -22.49 13.68 13.84
C GLU A 15 -23.96 13.87 14.23
N LYS A 16 -24.84 12.93 13.86
CA LYS A 16 -26.25 12.96 14.29
C LYS A 16 -26.36 12.84 15.81
N GLN A 17 -25.56 11.98 16.43
CA GLN A 17 -25.59 11.76 17.87
C GLN A 17 -25.05 12.98 18.63
N PHE A 18 -24.05 13.67 18.09
CA PHE A 18 -23.57 14.95 18.59
C PHE A 18 -24.65 16.04 18.50
N LEU A 19 -25.32 16.17 17.35
CA LEU A 19 -26.40 17.15 17.17
C LEU A 19 -27.58 16.90 18.11
N ILE A 20 -27.96 15.63 18.35
CA ILE A 20 -28.98 15.26 19.34
C ILE A 20 -28.53 15.66 20.75
N SER A 21 -27.27 15.41 21.12
CA SER A 21 -26.73 15.80 22.43
C SER A 21 -26.73 17.32 22.63
N VAL A 22 -26.38 18.09 21.60
CA VAL A 22 -26.45 19.56 21.62
C VAL A 22 -27.90 20.05 21.75
N GLU A 23 -28.83 19.43 21.03
CA GLU A 23 -30.26 19.77 21.12
C GLU A 23 -30.83 19.47 22.51
N ASP A 24 -30.48 18.34 23.11
CA ASP A 24 -30.90 17.96 24.47
C ASP A 24 -30.29 18.89 25.53
N THR A 25 -29.05 19.32 25.33
CA THR A 25 -28.38 20.31 26.18
C THR A 25 -29.12 21.65 26.07
N LEU A 26 -29.43 22.11 24.86
CA LEU A 26 -30.20 23.34 24.63
C LEU A 26 -31.62 23.26 25.19
N LYS A 27 -32.29 22.11 25.10
CA LYS A 27 -33.61 21.89 25.74
C LYS A 27 -33.50 21.94 27.26
N THR A 28 -32.42 21.40 27.84
CA THR A 28 -32.16 21.43 29.28
C THR A 28 -31.87 22.85 29.76
N VAL A 29 -31.06 23.61 29.02
CA VAL A 29 -30.79 25.03 29.29
C VAL A 29 -32.07 25.85 29.17
N LYS A 30 -32.86 25.64 28.10
CA LYS A 30 -34.17 26.29 27.91
C LYS A 30 -35.12 25.98 29.08
N ARG A 31 -35.18 24.74 29.54
CA ARG A 31 -36.02 24.34 30.68
C ARG A 31 -35.52 24.96 31.99
N SER A 32 -34.20 25.05 32.18
CA SER A 32 -33.58 25.66 33.37
C SER A 32 -33.79 27.17 33.40
N ILE A 33 -33.66 27.85 32.27
CA ILE A 33 -33.98 29.28 32.12
C ILE A 33 -35.48 29.50 32.29
N HIS A 34 -36.32 28.66 31.70
CA HIS A 34 -37.77 28.78 31.88
C HIS A 34 -38.17 28.61 33.34
N LYS A 35 -37.57 27.63 34.03
CA LYS A 35 -37.74 27.39 35.46
C LYS A 35 -37.22 28.56 36.30
N PHE A 36 -36.09 29.16 35.96
CA PHE A 36 -35.61 30.38 36.62
C PHE A 36 -36.59 31.55 36.41
N VAL A 37 -37.07 31.75 35.19
CA VAL A 37 -38.02 32.82 34.83
C VAL A 37 -39.41 32.60 35.45
N THR A 38 -39.83 31.37 35.72
CA THR A 38 -41.11 31.09 36.42
C THR A 38 -40.96 31.06 37.93
N ASP A 39 -39.88 30.46 38.44
CA ASP A 39 -39.71 30.21 39.88
C ASP A 39 -39.25 31.46 40.61
N VAL A 40 -38.50 32.36 39.97
CA VAL A 40 -38.08 33.63 40.60
C VAL A 40 -39.28 34.56 40.86
N PRO A 41 -40.19 34.81 39.90
CA PRO A 41 -41.42 35.55 40.17
C PRO A 41 -42.35 34.83 41.16
N GLN A 42 -42.45 33.50 41.09
CA GLN A 42 -43.33 32.74 42.01
C GLN A 42 -42.79 32.75 43.46
N ALA A 43 -41.47 32.71 43.65
CA ALA A 43 -40.83 32.87 44.95
C ALA A 43 -41.03 34.28 45.52
N LEU A 44 -41.03 35.31 44.66
CA LEU A 44 -41.39 36.68 45.03
C LEU A 44 -42.87 36.80 45.44
N VAL A 45 -43.80 36.20 44.69
CA VAL A 45 -45.24 36.20 45.04
C VAL A 45 -45.52 35.42 46.33
N ASN A 46 -44.87 34.27 46.54
CA ASN A 46 -45.06 33.44 47.73
C ASN A 46 -44.40 34.03 49.00
N SER A 47 -43.52 35.03 48.86
CA SER A 47 -42.90 35.74 49.98
C SER A 47 -43.82 36.82 50.61
N GLY A 48 -45.05 36.99 50.11
CA GLY A 48 -46.02 37.95 50.62
C GLY A 48 -45.85 39.38 50.11
N LEU A 49 -44.95 39.59 49.14
CA LEU A 49 -44.74 40.87 48.45
C LEU A 49 -45.70 40.96 47.25
N ASP A 50 -46.97 41.25 47.51
CA ASP A 50 -47.91 41.65 46.46
C ASP A 50 -47.58 43.08 46.01
N ILE A 51 -46.60 43.21 45.10
CA ILE A 51 -46.27 44.49 44.48
C ILE A 51 -47.19 44.67 43.29
N ASP A 52 -48.31 45.34 43.53
CA ASP A 52 -49.26 45.78 42.51
C ASP A 52 -48.56 46.78 41.55
N LEU A 53 -47.98 46.27 40.46
CA LEU A 53 -47.20 47.03 39.47
C LEU A 53 -48.00 48.13 38.75
N LYS A 54 -49.32 48.22 38.98
CA LYS A 54 -50.17 49.34 38.52
C LYS A 54 -50.23 50.51 39.51
N LYS A 55 -49.63 50.38 40.70
CA LYS A 55 -49.54 51.44 41.73
C LYS A 55 -48.17 52.11 41.84
N LEU A 56 -47.18 51.70 41.06
CA LEU A 56 -45.92 52.44 40.91
C LEU A 56 -46.13 53.65 40.01
N ASN A 57 -46.80 54.66 40.56
CA ASN A 57 -46.78 56.01 40.02
C ASN A 57 -45.35 56.56 40.20
N ILE A 58 -44.99 57.53 39.37
CA ILE A 58 -43.64 58.09 39.18
C ILE A 58 -42.94 58.57 40.49
N GLU A 59 -43.63 58.63 41.63
CA GLU A 59 -43.08 58.96 42.95
C GLU A 59 -42.20 57.86 43.58
N ASP A 60 -42.34 56.58 43.22
CA ASP A 60 -41.53 55.49 43.82
C ASP A 60 -40.15 55.28 43.18
N GLY A 61 -39.87 55.94 42.05
CA GLY A 61 -38.52 56.01 41.48
C GLY A 61 -37.55 56.72 42.43
N GLN A 62 -38.04 57.66 43.24
CA GLN A 62 -37.27 58.34 44.29
C GLN A 62 -37.00 57.40 45.47
N ASN A 63 -38.01 56.64 45.93
CA ASN A 63 -37.88 55.72 47.07
C ASN A 63 -36.92 54.54 46.82
N ILE A 64 -36.85 54.03 45.58
CA ILE A 64 -35.88 52.98 45.23
C ILE A 64 -34.45 53.56 45.18
N GLN A 65 -34.27 54.78 44.68
CA GLN A 65 -32.97 55.47 44.79
C GLN A 65 -32.59 55.79 46.24
N ASP A 66 -33.55 56.12 47.09
CA ASP A 66 -33.33 56.37 48.52
C ASP A 66 -32.99 55.07 49.27
N LEU A 67 -33.59 53.94 48.91
CA LEU A 67 -33.23 52.62 49.48
C LEU A 67 -31.83 52.17 49.01
N ILE A 68 -31.48 52.39 47.75
CA ILE A 68 -30.14 52.12 47.19
C ILE A 68 -29.08 53.04 47.82
N SER A 69 -29.44 54.28 48.16
CA SER A 69 -28.55 55.22 48.86
C SER A 69 -28.49 55.02 50.38
N SER A 70 -29.43 54.24 50.96
CA SER A 70 -29.44 53.83 52.36
C SER A 70 -28.49 52.66 52.68
N PHE A 71 -28.08 51.90 51.66
CA PHE A 71 -26.94 50.99 51.81
C PHE A 71 -25.66 51.82 52.00
N PRO A 72 -24.76 51.45 52.93
CA PRO A 72 -23.49 52.13 53.07
C PRO A 72 -22.82 52.19 51.70
N LYS A 73 -22.38 53.37 51.24
CA LYS A 73 -21.67 53.51 49.96
C LYS A 73 -20.60 52.43 49.76
N SER A 74 -19.95 51.98 50.85
CA SER A 74 -18.97 50.90 50.84
C SER A 74 -19.48 49.55 50.31
N PHE A 75 -20.77 49.20 50.46
CA PHE A 75 -21.34 47.92 50.04
C PHE A 75 -21.68 47.91 48.54
N THR A 76 -22.32 48.98 48.06
CA THR A 76 -22.62 49.16 46.62
C THR A 76 -21.34 49.40 45.82
N ASP A 77 -20.37 50.12 46.40
CA ASP A 77 -19.03 50.29 45.82
C ASP A 77 -18.23 48.98 45.86
N GLN A 78 -18.38 48.12 46.87
CA GLN A 78 -17.73 46.80 46.92
C GLN A 78 -18.26 45.85 45.86
N ILE A 79 -19.59 45.74 45.69
CA ILE A 79 -20.21 44.86 44.68
C ILE A 79 -19.85 45.34 43.27
N ASN A 80 -19.96 46.64 43.00
CA ASN A 80 -19.54 47.22 41.72
C ASN A 80 -18.04 47.04 41.46
N LYS A 81 -17.21 47.10 42.50
CA LYS A 81 -15.77 46.87 42.38
C LYS A 81 -15.45 45.40 42.10
N GLU A 82 -16.08 44.45 42.81
CA GLU A 82 -15.91 43.01 42.56
C GLU A 82 -16.39 42.60 41.17
N GLU A 83 -17.53 43.11 40.70
CA GLU A 83 -18.02 42.83 39.35
C GLU A 83 -17.11 43.44 38.28
N LYS A 84 -16.61 44.65 38.50
CA LYS A 84 -15.65 45.30 37.60
C LYS A 84 -14.31 44.56 37.57
N GLU A 85 -13.84 44.04 38.69
CA GLU A 85 -12.65 43.18 38.77
C GLU A 85 -12.86 41.85 38.04
N LYS A 86 -14.04 41.22 38.17
CA LYS A 86 -14.39 40.00 37.43
C LYS A 86 -14.47 40.23 35.93
N ILE A 87 -15.08 41.33 35.48
CA ILE A 87 -15.14 41.71 34.07
C ILE A 87 -13.73 41.92 33.52
N SER A 88 -12.90 42.69 34.23
CA SER A 88 -11.51 42.92 33.83
C SER A 88 -10.68 41.62 33.77
N ALA A 89 -10.90 40.70 34.71
CA ALA A 89 -10.24 39.39 34.70
C ALA A 89 -10.68 38.51 33.51
N ILE A 90 -11.96 38.57 33.12
CA ILE A 90 -12.48 37.86 31.95
C ILE A 90 -11.93 38.47 30.66
N GLU A 91 -11.91 39.80 30.53
CA GLU A 91 -11.33 40.52 29.39
C GLU A 91 -9.87 40.12 29.19
N LEU A 92 -9.06 40.14 30.26
CA LEU A 92 -7.67 39.71 30.22
C LEU A 92 -7.53 38.25 29.75
N LYS A 93 -8.40 37.36 30.23
CA LYS A 93 -8.39 35.95 29.83
C LYS A 93 -8.80 35.76 28.36
N CYS A 94 -9.76 36.55 27.87
CA CYS A 94 -10.16 36.57 26.46
C CYS A 94 -9.01 37.04 25.57
N GLU A 95 -8.29 38.09 25.95
CA GLU A 95 -7.11 38.57 25.23
C GLU A 95 -5.99 37.52 25.20
N GLN A 96 -5.73 36.87 26.34
CA GLN A 96 -4.75 35.77 26.42
C GLN A 96 -5.11 34.60 25.51
N LEU A 97 -6.37 34.14 25.55
CA LEU A 97 -6.84 33.06 24.69
C LEU A 97 -6.81 33.45 23.22
N HIS A 98 -7.14 34.70 22.89
CA HIS A 98 -7.06 35.22 21.53
C HIS A 98 -5.61 35.22 21.02
N SER A 99 -4.66 35.68 21.84
CA SER A 99 -3.22 35.64 21.54
C SER A 99 -2.71 34.20 21.34
N GLN A 100 -3.13 33.27 22.20
CA GLN A 100 -2.78 31.85 22.07
C GLN A 100 -3.37 31.22 20.80
N LEU A 101 -4.63 31.52 20.49
CA LEU A 101 -5.29 31.05 19.27
C LEU A 101 -4.56 31.58 18.03
N GLN A 102 -4.25 32.88 18.00
CA GLN A 102 -3.52 33.49 16.89
C GLN A 102 -2.13 32.85 16.72
N GLN A 103 -1.43 32.63 17.82
CA GLN A 103 -0.13 31.95 17.80
C GLN A 103 -0.25 30.50 17.28
N GLN A 104 -1.31 29.78 17.66
CA GLN A 104 -1.56 28.43 17.15
C GLN A 104 -1.93 28.43 15.67
N VAL A 105 -2.74 29.37 15.20
CA VAL A 105 -3.07 29.55 13.78
C VAL A 105 -1.82 29.81 12.98
N ASP A 106 -0.92 30.67 13.45
CA ASP A 106 0.32 30.99 12.75
C ASP A 106 1.31 29.80 12.75
N ARG A 107 1.39 29.03 13.84
CA ARG A 107 2.19 27.79 13.89
C ARG A 107 1.63 26.74 12.93
N ASN A 108 0.30 26.58 12.92
CA ASN A 108 -0.35 25.61 12.05
C ASN A 108 -0.15 25.98 10.58
N ARG A 109 -0.29 27.28 10.24
CA ARG A 109 0.00 27.79 8.90
C ARG A 109 1.43 27.44 8.47
N LYS A 110 2.44 27.71 9.31
CA LYS A 110 3.85 27.39 9.02
C LYS A 110 4.08 25.89 8.83
N ALA A 111 3.49 25.06 9.68
CA ALA A 111 3.59 23.61 9.56
C ALA A 111 2.96 23.11 8.24
N GLN A 112 1.86 23.73 7.83
CA GLN A 112 1.16 23.39 6.59
C GLN A 112 1.98 23.78 5.35
N GLU A 113 2.59 24.97 5.36
CA GLU A 113 3.55 25.41 4.34
C GLU A 113 4.77 24.47 4.24
N GLU A 114 5.32 24.03 5.38
CA GLU A 114 6.44 23.09 5.42
C GLU A 114 6.05 21.70 4.88
N ILE A 115 4.85 21.21 5.20
CA ILE A 115 4.33 19.95 4.64
C ILE A 115 4.19 20.03 3.13
N GLU A 116 3.66 21.13 2.60
CA GLU A 116 3.53 21.33 1.14
C GLU A 116 4.90 21.35 0.47
N TYR A 117 5.86 22.08 1.03
CA TYR A 117 7.23 22.13 0.54
C TYR A 117 7.91 20.76 0.53
N LEU A 118 7.81 20.00 1.63
CA LEU A 118 8.39 18.66 1.73
C LEU A 118 7.72 17.68 0.78
N ARG A 119 6.40 17.79 0.57
CA ARG A 119 5.68 16.97 -0.43
C ARG A 119 6.18 17.23 -1.84
N GLU A 120 6.39 18.49 -2.21
CA GLU A 120 6.94 18.86 -3.52
C GLU A 120 8.36 18.33 -3.68
N GLN A 121 9.22 18.47 -2.67
CA GLN A 121 10.56 17.90 -2.70
C GLN A 121 10.57 16.38 -2.89
N ILE A 122 9.74 15.66 -2.13
CA ILE A 122 9.64 14.19 -2.23
C ILE A 122 9.15 13.78 -3.62
N LEU A 123 8.17 14.49 -4.18
CA LEU A 123 7.66 14.19 -5.52
C LEU A 123 8.74 14.41 -6.59
N ASN A 124 9.49 15.51 -6.48
CA ASN A 124 10.60 15.82 -7.38
C ASN A 124 11.72 14.79 -7.27
N GLN A 125 12.11 14.41 -6.05
CA GLN A 125 13.13 13.39 -5.82
C GLN A 125 12.68 12.02 -6.34
N SER A 126 11.43 11.63 -6.11
CA SER A 126 10.86 10.39 -6.61
C SER A 126 10.89 10.35 -8.14
N THR A 127 10.48 11.43 -8.79
CA THR A 127 10.48 11.54 -10.27
C THR A 127 11.90 11.47 -10.82
N TYR A 128 12.86 12.16 -10.17
CA TYR A 128 14.27 12.12 -10.54
C TYR A 128 14.85 10.71 -10.40
N CYS A 129 14.64 10.05 -9.25
CA CYS A 129 15.13 8.69 -9.00
C CYS A 129 14.52 7.67 -9.96
N ALA A 130 13.21 7.75 -10.25
CA ALA A 130 12.56 6.88 -11.23
C ALA A 130 13.15 7.08 -12.64
N THR A 131 13.38 8.33 -13.05
CA THR A 131 13.97 8.64 -14.35
C THR A 131 15.42 8.17 -14.45
N LEU A 132 16.24 8.49 -13.45
CA LEU A 132 17.64 8.07 -13.37
C LEU A 132 17.75 6.53 -13.37
N GLY A 133 16.94 5.86 -12.55
CA GLY A 133 16.85 4.41 -12.48
C GLY A 133 16.44 3.81 -13.83
N ALA A 134 15.42 4.35 -14.50
CA ALA A 134 15.00 3.88 -15.81
C ALA A 134 16.11 3.98 -16.86
N VAL A 135 16.82 5.11 -16.92
CA VAL A 135 17.92 5.33 -17.87
C VAL A 135 19.10 4.40 -17.58
N LEU A 136 19.61 4.43 -16.35
CA LEU A 136 20.77 3.61 -15.96
C LEU A 136 20.45 2.11 -16.00
N GLY A 137 19.25 1.72 -15.57
CA GLY A 137 18.77 0.35 -15.65
C GLY A 137 18.68 -0.16 -17.08
N ASN A 138 18.19 0.66 -18.02
CA ASN A 138 18.18 0.29 -19.44
C ASN A 138 19.60 0.18 -20.02
N LEU A 139 20.50 1.13 -19.75
CA LEU A 139 21.89 1.06 -20.22
C LEU A 139 22.60 -0.19 -19.68
N THR A 140 22.44 -0.45 -18.39
CA THR A 140 23.02 -1.62 -17.71
C THR A 140 22.42 -2.92 -18.24
N TRP A 141 21.10 -2.96 -18.50
CA TRP A 141 20.47 -4.09 -19.16
C TRP A 141 21.07 -4.34 -20.54
N ARG A 142 21.26 -3.30 -21.36
CA ARG A 142 21.90 -3.46 -22.67
C ARG A 142 23.34 -3.94 -22.56
N ALA A 143 24.11 -3.41 -21.62
CA ALA A 143 25.49 -3.83 -21.37
C ALA A 143 25.59 -5.30 -20.93
N SER A 144 24.71 -5.73 -20.01
CA SER A 144 24.68 -7.11 -19.50
C SER A 144 24.34 -8.17 -20.55
N ARG A 145 23.95 -7.79 -21.78
CA ARG A 145 23.76 -8.75 -22.88
C ARG A 145 25.07 -9.40 -23.33
N LEU A 146 26.20 -8.76 -23.03
CA LEU A 146 27.53 -9.30 -23.27
C LEU A 146 27.93 -10.15 -22.05
N PRO A 147 28.11 -11.49 -22.21
CA PRO A 147 28.51 -12.36 -21.11
C PRO A 147 29.78 -11.89 -20.40
N GLU A 148 30.74 -11.33 -21.15
CA GLU A 148 32.02 -10.85 -20.61
C GLU A 148 31.82 -9.73 -19.58
N ILE A 149 30.79 -8.90 -19.73
CA ILE A 149 30.44 -7.85 -18.77
C ILE A 149 29.88 -8.47 -17.48
N VAL A 150 29.02 -9.49 -17.62
CA VAL A 150 28.47 -10.23 -16.49
C VAL A 150 29.59 -10.95 -15.72
N ASP A 151 30.56 -11.53 -16.42
CA ASP A 151 31.71 -12.21 -15.82
C ASP A 151 32.59 -11.24 -15.02
N VAL A 152 32.82 -10.03 -15.52
CA VAL A 152 33.51 -8.97 -14.78
C VAL A 152 32.75 -8.59 -13.51
N TRP A 153 31.43 -8.46 -13.58
CA TRP A 153 30.61 -8.17 -12.39
C TRP A 153 30.68 -9.30 -11.37
N LEU A 154 30.58 -10.55 -11.81
CA LEU A 154 30.58 -11.72 -10.95
C LEU A 154 31.96 -12.06 -10.39
N SER A 155 33.05 -11.57 -10.97
CA SER A 155 34.40 -11.79 -10.45
C SER A 155 34.87 -10.66 -9.53
N GLY A 156 34.53 -9.40 -9.84
CA GLY A 156 35.01 -8.23 -9.10
C GLY A 156 33.98 -7.58 -8.17
N PHE A 157 32.68 -7.78 -8.40
CA PHE A 157 31.61 -6.97 -7.84
C PHE A 157 30.41 -7.78 -7.30
N GLN A 158 30.62 -9.03 -6.87
CA GLN A 158 29.55 -9.92 -6.40
C GLN A 158 28.65 -9.29 -5.32
N HIS A 159 29.24 -8.58 -4.35
CA HIS A 159 28.47 -7.90 -3.28
C HIS A 159 27.50 -6.87 -3.86
N MET A 160 27.91 -6.10 -4.87
CA MET A 160 27.05 -5.13 -5.54
C MET A 160 25.94 -5.81 -6.33
N ILE A 161 26.19 -7.00 -6.92
CA ILE A 161 25.12 -7.79 -7.55
C ILE A 161 24.12 -8.27 -6.49
N GLY A 162 24.61 -8.72 -5.32
CA GLY A 162 23.75 -9.09 -4.19
C GLY A 162 22.86 -7.94 -3.73
N GLU A 163 23.40 -6.73 -3.59
CA GLU A 163 22.65 -5.52 -3.26
C GLU A 163 21.65 -5.16 -4.38
N PHE A 164 22.09 -5.23 -5.63
CA PHE A 164 21.23 -5.02 -6.80
C PHE A 164 20.03 -5.98 -6.80
N LEU A 165 20.22 -7.25 -6.46
CA LEU A 165 19.13 -8.22 -6.35
C LEU A 165 18.15 -7.86 -5.22
N SER A 166 18.66 -7.37 -4.08
CA SER A 166 17.80 -6.87 -2.99
C SER A 166 16.98 -5.64 -3.41
N ILE A 167 17.59 -4.68 -4.11
CA ILE A 167 16.90 -3.50 -4.66
C ILE A 167 15.86 -3.94 -5.69
N THR A 168 16.21 -4.91 -6.53
CA THR A 168 15.31 -5.44 -7.55
C THR A 168 14.11 -6.14 -6.93
N ASP A 169 14.29 -6.95 -5.88
CA ASP A 169 13.18 -7.58 -5.14
C ASP A 169 12.22 -6.53 -4.57
N GLY A 170 12.75 -5.54 -3.84
CA GLY A 170 11.95 -4.47 -3.25
C GLY A 170 11.19 -3.65 -4.30
N SER A 171 11.87 -3.28 -5.39
CA SER A 171 11.29 -2.49 -6.47
C SER A 171 10.21 -3.26 -7.22
N PHE A 172 10.44 -4.55 -7.50
CA PHE A 172 9.47 -5.41 -8.20
C PHE A 172 8.22 -5.63 -7.35
N VAL A 173 8.38 -5.90 -6.06
CA VAL A 173 7.25 -6.05 -5.12
C VAL A 173 6.47 -4.74 -5.01
N ALA A 174 7.16 -3.61 -4.84
CA ALA A 174 6.51 -2.30 -4.77
C ALA A 174 5.70 -2.01 -6.04
N PHE A 175 6.29 -2.23 -7.22
CA PHE A 175 5.60 -2.04 -8.50
C PHE A 175 4.33 -2.88 -8.61
N ILE A 176 4.39 -4.17 -8.27
CA ILE A 176 3.22 -5.05 -8.30
C ILE A 176 2.16 -4.60 -7.30
N ASN A 177 2.55 -4.18 -6.10
CA ASN A 177 1.61 -3.73 -5.08
C ASN A 177 0.92 -2.41 -5.45
N THR A 178 1.65 -1.49 -6.10
CA THR A 178 1.14 -0.20 -6.57
C THR A 178 0.11 -0.39 -7.68
N TYR A 179 0.43 -1.18 -8.70
CA TYR A 179 -0.40 -1.29 -9.90
C TYR A 179 -1.39 -2.45 -9.89
N ARG A 180 -1.13 -3.50 -9.10
CA ARG A 180 -1.95 -4.72 -8.97
C ARG A 180 -2.35 -5.29 -10.34
N ASN A 181 -3.58 -5.04 -10.76
CA ASN A 181 -4.16 -5.57 -12.00
C ASN A 181 -4.11 -4.59 -13.18
N ALA A 182 -3.71 -3.33 -12.95
CA ALA A 182 -3.73 -2.24 -13.93
C ALA A 182 -2.33 -1.68 -14.14
N PHE A 183 -1.50 -2.42 -14.87
CA PHE A 183 -0.13 -1.98 -15.17
C PHE A 183 -0.12 -0.74 -16.06
N PRO A 184 0.83 0.17 -15.83
CA PRO A 184 0.98 1.37 -16.64
C PRO A 184 1.41 0.98 -18.08
N PRO A 185 1.26 1.89 -19.05
CA PRO A 185 1.76 1.68 -20.40
C PRO A 185 3.25 1.33 -20.41
N THR A 186 3.70 0.56 -21.41
CA THR A 186 5.10 0.13 -21.47
C THR A 186 6.08 1.29 -21.63
N CYS A 187 5.65 2.46 -22.10
CA CYS A 187 6.49 3.67 -22.16
C CYS A 187 6.66 4.39 -20.80
N ASN A 188 5.94 3.98 -19.76
CA ASN A 188 6.07 4.56 -18.43
C ASN A 188 7.47 4.31 -17.83
N VAL A 189 8.04 5.31 -17.16
CA VAL A 189 9.39 5.26 -16.61
C VAL A 189 9.57 4.20 -15.53
N GLU A 190 8.59 4.01 -14.64
CA GLU A 190 8.64 2.96 -13.61
C GLU A 190 8.58 1.58 -14.24
N TYR A 191 7.73 1.39 -15.25
CA TYR A 191 7.69 0.14 -16.01
C TYR A 191 9.03 -0.13 -16.71
N GLN A 192 9.60 0.88 -17.37
CA GLN A 192 10.90 0.79 -18.05
C GLN A 192 12.04 0.50 -17.08
N PHE A 193 11.95 1.00 -15.86
CA PHE A 193 12.88 0.67 -14.79
C PHE A 193 12.76 -0.80 -14.40
N ILE A 194 11.56 -1.26 -14.04
CA ILE A 194 11.33 -2.65 -13.57
C ILE A 194 11.66 -3.69 -14.63
N ILE A 195 11.28 -3.47 -15.89
CA ILE A 195 11.64 -4.38 -16.99
C ILE A 195 13.16 -4.42 -17.19
N GLY A 196 13.85 -3.29 -17.00
CA GLY A 196 15.31 -3.20 -17.04
C GLY A 196 15.97 -4.03 -15.95
N LEU A 197 15.50 -3.92 -14.70
CA LEU A 197 16.02 -4.71 -13.58
C LEU A 197 15.85 -6.22 -13.81
N LEU A 198 14.64 -6.66 -14.18
CA LEU A 198 14.37 -8.07 -14.51
C LEU A 198 15.20 -8.54 -15.71
N GLY A 199 15.43 -7.64 -16.67
CA GLY A 199 16.23 -7.89 -17.85
C GLY A 199 17.69 -8.16 -17.53
N ILE A 200 18.27 -7.38 -16.61
CA ILE A 200 19.63 -7.60 -16.09
C ILE A 200 19.71 -8.97 -15.40
N VAL A 201 18.76 -9.30 -14.51
CA VAL A 201 18.75 -10.60 -13.82
C VAL A 201 18.62 -11.76 -14.82
N SER A 202 17.78 -11.61 -15.84
CA SER A 202 17.64 -12.60 -16.90
C SER A 202 18.96 -12.80 -17.66
N ASN A 203 19.67 -11.73 -17.99
CA ASN A 203 20.99 -11.82 -18.63
C ASN A 203 22.06 -12.43 -17.71
N ILE A 204 22.08 -12.07 -16.42
CA ILE A 204 23.00 -12.67 -15.44
C ILE A 204 22.81 -14.19 -15.41
N SER A 205 21.55 -14.65 -15.34
CA SER A 205 21.23 -16.08 -15.35
C SER A 205 21.64 -16.79 -16.66
N ALA A 206 21.88 -16.08 -17.76
CA ALA A 206 22.29 -16.72 -19.00
C ALA A 206 23.72 -17.31 -18.94
N THR A 207 24.56 -16.84 -18.00
CA THR A 207 25.93 -17.33 -17.79
C THR A 207 25.98 -18.46 -16.75
N PRO A 208 26.88 -19.45 -16.87
CA PRO A 208 27.04 -20.50 -15.85
C PRO A 208 27.29 -19.98 -14.44
N GLU A 209 28.20 -19.03 -14.31
CA GLU A 209 28.61 -18.40 -13.06
C GLU A 209 27.46 -17.60 -12.45
N GLY A 210 26.69 -16.90 -13.29
CA GLY A 210 25.52 -16.14 -12.83
C GLY A 210 24.39 -17.03 -12.34
N ARG A 211 24.17 -18.20 -12.94
CA ARG A 211 23.21 -19.20 -12.43
C ARG A 211 23.60 -19.71 -11.06
N GLU A 212 24.88 -20.06 -10.90
CA GLU A 212 25.37 -20.55 -9.61
C GLU A 212 25.26 -19.45 -8.56
N PHE A 213 25.73 -18.23 -8.87
CA PHE A 213 25.64 -17.08 -7.99
C PHE A 213 24.20 -16.80 -7.53
N LEU A 214 23.23 -16.76 -8.44
CA LEU A 214 21.82 -16.53 -8.09
C LEU A 214 21.30 -17.57 -7.08
N MET A 215 21.79 -18.80 -7.14
CA MET A 215 21.35 -19.89 -6.28
C MET A 215 22.18 -20.03 -5.00
N THR A 216 23.39 -19.49 -4.94
CA THR A 216 24.22 -19.48 -3.73
C THR A 216 24.02 -18.23 -2.88
N ASP A 217 23.72 -17.09 -3.51
CA ASP A 217 23.45 -15.82 -2.86
C ASP A 217 22.03 -15.80 -2.21
N PRO A 218 21.89 -15.35 -0.95
CA PRO A 218 20.59 -15.27 -0.29
C PRO A 218 19.57 -14.38 -1.00
N ASN A 219 20.00 -13.23 -1.55
CA ASN A 219 19.11 -12.29 -2.23
C ASN A 219 18.69 -12.86 -3.59
N GLY A 220 19.60 -13.53 -4.30
CA GLY A 220 19.30 -14.25 -5.54
C GLY A 220 18.23 -15.32 -5.35
N ARG A 221 18.40 -16.21 -4.37
CA ARG A 221 17.40 -17.25 -4.05
C ARG A 221 16.07 -16.63 -3.68
N ALA A 222 16.07 -15.67 -2.75
CA ALA A 222 14.86 -15.00 -2.30
C ALA A 222 14.10 -14.35 -3.47
N PHE A 223 14.81 -13.69 -4.38
CA PHE A 223 14.21 -13.03 -5.53
C PHE A 223 13.62 -14.02 -6.54
N VAL A 224 14.32 -15.11 -6.87
CA VAL A 224 13.79 -16.17 -7.75
C VAL A 224 12.55 -16.82 -7.13
N GLN A 225 12.54 -17.03 -5.81
CA GLN A 225 11.34 -17.49 -5.10
C GLN A 225 10.19 -16.50 -5.21
N LYS A 226 10.49 -15.21 -5.06
CA LYS A 226 9.51 -14.13 -5.18
C LYS A 226 8.90 -14.12 -6.57
N MET A 227 9.72 -14.26 -7.61
CA MET A 227 9.25 -14.38 -8.98
C MET A 227 8.23 -15.50 -9.11
N MET A 228 8.53 -16.70 -8.61
CA MET A 228 7.59 -17.85 -8.69
C MET A 228 6.27 -17.56 -7.97
N LYS A 229 6.30 -16.89 -6.81
CA LYS A 229 5.09 -16.54 -6.06
C LYS A 229 4.24 -15.47 -6.73
N LEU A 230 4.87 -14.45 -7.31
CA LEU A 230 4.18 -13.29 -7.89
C LEU A 230 3.79 -13.49 -9.35
N MET A 231 4.51 -14.32 -10.11
CA MET A 231 4.23 -14.50 -11.53
C MET A 231 2.74 -14.85 -11.79
N PRO A 232 2.11 -15.83 -11.10
CA PRO A 232 0.72 -16.20 -11.34
C PRO A 232 -0.29 -15.09 -11.06
N THR A 233 0.06 -14.10 -10.22
CA THR A 233 -0.84 -13.00 -9.84
C THR A 233 -0.81 -11.84 -10.83
N LEU A 234 0.11 -11.84 -11.80
CA LEU A 234 0.25 -10.73 -12.75
C LEU A 234 -0.86 -10.76 -13.82
N PRO A 235 -1.46 -9.61 -14.20
CA PRO A 235 -2.57 -9.55 -15.17
C PRO A 235 -2.13 -10.03 -16.57
N LEU A 236 -3.04 -10.43 -17.47
CA LEU A 236 -2.66 -10.86 -18.84
C LEU A 236 -2.49 -9.69 -19.83
N SER A 237 -2.15 -8.49 -19.35
CA SER A 237 -1.91 -7.31 -20.19
C SER A 237 -0.55 -7.35 -20.90
N GLN A 238 -0.39 -6.59 -21.98
CA GLN A 238 0.84 -6.53 -22.77
C GLN A 238 2.10 -6.22 -21.94
N GLY A 239 2.01 -5.29 -20.98
CA GLY A 239 3.13 -4.97 -20.10
C GLY A 239 3.50 -6.16 -19.20
N SER A 240 2.51 -6.86 -18.66
CA SER A 240 2.73 -8.03 -17.82
C SER A 240 3.32 -9.22 -18.57
N LEU A 241 2.96 -9.42 -19.84
CA LEU A 241 3.54 -10.49 -20.67
C LEU A 241 5.06 -10.36 -20.82
N SER A 242 5.58 -9.13 -20.92
CA SER A 242 7.03 -8.91 -21.04
C SER A 242 7.77 -9.26 -19.74
N LEU A 243 7.19 -8.93 -18.58
CA LEU A 243 7.76 -9.33 -17.28
C LEU A 243 7.75 -10.85 -17.13
N LYS A 244 6.60 -11.49 -17.42
CA LYS A 244 6.46 -12.95 -17.40
C LYS A 244 7.49 -13.65 -18.29
N ARG A 245 7.74 -13.11 -19.48
CA ARG A 245 8.77 -13.63 -20.38
C ARG A 245 10.15 -13.62 -19.74
N LEU A 246 10.57 -12.51 -19.14
CA LEU A 246 11.87 -12.44 -18.46
C LEU A 246 11.97 -13.41 -17.28
N MET A 247 10.89 -13.55 -16.50
CA MET A 247 10.84 -14.50 -15.39
C MET A 247 10.98 -15.96 -15.89
N LEU A 248 10.26 -16.34 -16.95
CA LEU A 248 10.38 -17.66 -17.56
C LEU A 248 11.77 -17.90 -18.16
N MET A 249 12.38 -16.89 -18.78
CA MET A 249 13.77 -16.97 -19.26
C MET A 249 14.74 -17.19 -18.10
N THR A 250 14.57 -16.49 -16.98
CA THR A 250 15.35 -16.71 -15.76
C THR A 250 15.16 -18.13 -15.22
N PHE A 251 13.94 -18.64 -15.16
CA PHE A 251 13.68 -20.02 -14.71
C PHE A 251 14.32 -21.06 -15.63
N TYR A 252 14.20 -20.88 -16.95
CA TYR A 252 14.83 -21.76 -17.94
C TYR A 252 16.35 -21.75 -17.81
N ASN A 253 16.93 -20.57 -17.61
CA ASN A 253 18.35 -20.43 -17.42
C ASN A 253 18.77 -21.14 -16.13
N VAL A 254 18.17 -20.82 -14.99
CA VAL A 254 18.45 -21.46 -13.69
C VAL A 254 18.22 -22.97 -13.72
N SER A 255 17.29 -23.50 -14.52
CA SER A 255 17.13 -24.96 -14.63
C SER A 255 18.29 -25.68 -15.33
N MET A 256 19.21 -24.94 -15.97
CA MET A 256 20.40 -25.51 -16.63
C MET A 256 21.55 -25.81 -15.67
N ASN A 257 21.54 -25.32 -14.41
CA ASN A 257 22.52 -25.71 -13.39
C ASN A 257 21.89 -26.65 -12.36
N LYS A 258 22.69 -27.56 -11.79
CA LYS A 258 22.20 -28.57 -10.83
C LYS A 258 21.58 -27.93 -9.57
N THR A 259 22.28 -26.95 -8.98
CA THR A 259 21.81 -26.22 -7.79
C THR A 259 20.49 -25.50 -8.07
N GLY A 260 20.39 -24.84 -9.23
CA GLY A 260 19.18 -24.16 -9.67
C GLY A 260 18.02 -25.08 -9.97
N LEU A 261 18.25 -26.18 -10.68
CA LEU A 261 17.23 -27.18 -10.95
C LEU A 261 16.66 -27.77 -9.65
N GLN A 262 17.53 -28.12 -8.70
CA GLN A 262 17.09 -28.58 -7.37
C GLN A 262 16.25 -27.51 -6.66
N TYR A 263 16.71 -26.26 -6.66
CA TYR A 263 15.99 -25.16 -6.02
C TYR A 263 14.60 -24.93 -6.64
N LEU A 264 14.48 -25.00 -7.97
CA LEU A 264 13.22 -24.85 -8.69
C LEU A 264 12.22 -25.96 -8.35
N PHE A 265 12.69 -27.20 -8.21
CA PHE A 265 11.85 -28.30 -7.73
C PHE A 265 11.38 -28.09 -6.30
N GLU A 266 12.29 -27.75 -5.39
CA GLU A 266 11.97 -27.50 -3.98
C GLU A 266 11.02 -26.31 -3.79
N SER A 267 11.14 -25.31 -4.66
CA SER A 267 10.30 -24.12 -4.67
C SER A 267 9.00 -24.26 -5.48
N ARG A 268 8.69 -25.46 -5.96
CA ARG A 268 7.42 -25.79 -6.65
C ARG A 268 7.17 -24.95 -7.90
N VAL A 269 8.18 -24.74 -8.74
CA VAL A 269 8.00 -24.04 -10.03
C VAL A 269 6.96 -24.74 -10.93
N SER A 270 6.74 -26.05 -10.74
CA SER A 270 5.71 -26.85 -11.41
C SER A 270 4.29 -26.30 -11.23
N ASP A 271 3.98 -25.73 -10.06
CA ASP A 271 2.68 -25.08 -9.79
C ASP A 271 2.47 -23.85 -10.68
N VAL A 272 3.52 -23.04 -10.83
CA VAL A 272 3.53 -21.86 -11.69
C VAL A 272 3.31 -22.30 -13.14
N LEU A 273 4.11 -23.24 -13.64
CA LEU A 273 4.02 -23.73 -15.02
C LEU A 273 2.65 -24.35 -15.31
N ASN A 274 2.06 -25.06 -14.34
CA ASN A 274 0.70 -25.61 -14.46
C ASN A 274 -0.36 -24.51 -14.60
N CYS A 275 -0.29 -23.44 -13.82
CA CYS A 275 -1.20 -22.29 -13.92
C CYS A 275 -1.20 -21.71 -15.35
N TYR A 276 -0.01 -21.58 -15.94
CA TYR A 276 0.14 -21.07 -17.31
C TYR A 276 -0.31 -22.06 -18.37
N LEU A 277 0.17 -23.31 -18.34
CA LEU A 277 -0.15 -24.28 -19.40
C LEU A 277 -1.64 -24.64 -19.46
N ARG A 278 -2.40 -24.46 -18.37
CA ARG A 278 -3.87 -24.63 -18.37
C ARG A 278 -4.63 -23.48 -19.01
N ASN A 279 -4.03 -22.30 -19.09
CA ASN A 279 -4.72 -21.11 -19.56
C ASN A 279 -4.64 -21.01 -21.10
N ASN A 280 -5.77 -21.33 -21.74
CA ASN A 280 -5.92 -21.32 -23.20
C ASN A 280 -5.84 -19.91 -23.83
N SER A 281 -5.90 -18.85 -23.04
CA SER A 281 -5.84 -17.46 -23.51
C SER A 281 -4.43 -16.88 -23.53
N LEU A 282 -3.41 -17.66 -23.15
CA LEU A 282 -2.03 -17.21 -23.20
C LEU A 282 -1.48 -17.18 -24.63
N PRO A 283 -0.65 -16.18 -24.96
CA PRO A 283 0.07 -16.16 -26.23
C PRO A 283 0.99 -17.38 -26.38
N ASP A 284 1.11 -17.88 -27.61
CA ASP A 284 1.97 -19.01 -27.98
C ASP A 284 3.41 -18.86 -27.46
N GLU A 285 4.00 -17.67 -27.54
CA GLU A 285 5.37 -17.42 -27.05
C GLU A 285 5.52 -17.75 -25.54
N THR A 286 4.52 -17.41 -24.72
CA THR A 286 4.57 -17.67 -23.28
C THR A 286 4.39 -19.16 -22.98
N GLN A 287 3.50 -19.83 -23.71
CA GLN A 287 3.33 -21.28 -23.60
C GLN A 287 4.60 -22.01 -24.03
N PHE A 288 5.24 -21.57 -25.11
CA PHE A 288 6.50 -22.12 -25.60
C PHE A 288 7.61 -21.99 -24.56
N LEU A 289 7.74 -20.84 -23.90
CA LEU A 289 8.72 -20.66 -22.81
C LEU A 289 8.44 -21.57 -21.62
N CYS A 290 7.17 -21.77 -21.23
CA CYS A 290 6.83 -22.74 -20.19
C CYS A 290 7.28 -24.16 -20.56
N LEU A 291 7.06 -24.57 -21.82
CA LEU A 291 7.52 -25.85 -22.34
C LEU A 291 9.06 -25.95 -22.37
N ARG A 292 9.78 -24.86 -22.66
CA ARG A 292 11.25 -24.85 -22.61
C ARG A 292 11.78 -25.03 -21.19
N VAL A 293 11.16 -24.37 -20.20
CA VAL A 293 11.50 -24.59 -18.79
C VAL A 293 11.28 -26.06 -18.43
N LEU A 294 10.11 -26.62 -18.76
CA LEU A 294 9.82 -28.04 -18.52
C LEU A 294 10.83 -28.96 -19.18
N HIS A 295 11.15 -28.71 -20.46
CA HIS A 295 12.11 -29.52 -21.20
C HIS A 295 13.48 -29.54 -20.53
N SER A 296 13.94 -28.40 -20.02
CA SER A 296 15.18 -28.34 -19.23
C SER A 296 15.06 -29.15 -17.94
N MET A 297 13.94 -29.02 -17.23
CA MET A 297 13.75 -29.67 -15.93
C MET A 297 13.61 -31.19 -16.03
N THR A 298 13.04 -31.69 -17.13
CA THR A 298 12.81 -33.12 -17.37
C THR A 298 14.02 -33.81 -18.01
N TYR A 299 15.01 -33.05 -18.48
CA TYR A 299 16.21 -33.60 -19.07
C TYR A 299 17.06 -34.35 -18.03
N GLY A 300 17.26 -35.65 -18.23
CA GLY A 300 18.04 -36.49 -17.31
C GLY A 300 17.43 -36.66 -15.93
N LEU A 301 16.11 -36.45 -15.79
CA LEU A 301 15.42 -36.52 -14.50
C LEU A 301 15.36 -37.97 -13.98
N THR A 302 15.91 -38.19 -12.79
CA THR A 302 16.02 -39.52 -12.17
C THR A 302 15.42 -39.61 -10.77
N ASN A 303 15.21 -38.48 -10.10
CA ASN A 303 14.70 -38.44 -8.73
C ASN A 303 13.19 -38.74 -8.68
N PRO A 304 12.75 -39.86 -8.06
CA PRO A 304 11.34 -40.27 -8.07
C PRO A 304 10.39 -39.25 -7.44
N LYS A 305 10.83 -38.51 -6.41
CA LYS A 305 10.02 -37.48 -5.76
C LYS A 305 9.63 -36.38 -6.75
N TYR A 306 10.59 -35.91 -7.53
CA TYR A 306 10.37 -34.83 -8.51
C TYR A 306 9.60 -35.33 -9.74
N ILE A 307 9.87 -36.55 -10.19
CA ILE A 307 9.11 -37.16 -11.30
C ILE A 307 7.63 -37.28 -10.90
N GLN A 308 7.35 -37.76 -9.68
CA GLN A 308 5.99 -37.90 -9.18
C GLN A 308 5.30 -36.52 -9.07
N ASP A 309 5.97 -35.51 -8.49
CA ASP A 309 5.41 -34.15 -8.39
C ASP A 309 5.03 -33.58 -9.78
N LEU A 310 5.92 -33.69 -10.77
CA LEU A 310 5.64 -33.21 -12.13
C LEU A 310 4.45 -33.91 -12.77
N ILE A 311 4.36 -35.24 -12.64
CA ILE A 311 3.25 -36.03 -13.21
C ILE A 311 1.92 -35.66 -12.55
N THR A 312 1.91 -35.41 -11.24
CA THR A 312 0.68 -35.06 -10.51
C THR A 312 0.24 -33.63 -10.73
N THR A 313 1.19 -32.71 -10.95
CA THR A 313 0.91 -31.27 -10.98
C THR A 313 0.63 -30.76 -12.40
N LEU A 314 1.36 -31.23 -13.41
CA LEU A 314 1.30 -30.67 -14.76
C LEU A 314 0.06 -31.12 -15.54
N PRO A 315 -0.45 -30.28 -16.47
CA PRO A 315 -1.57 -30.65 -17.33
C PRO A 315 -1.09 -31.51 -18.49
N ILE A 316 -0.74 -32.78 -18.22
CA ILE A 316 -0.13 -33.70 -19.20
C ILE A 316 -0.95 -33.81 -20.49
N SER A 317 -2.28 -33.95 -20.39
CA SER A 317 -3.17 -34.01 -21.57
C SER A 317 -3.04 -32.78 -22.47
N LYS A 318 -2.94 -31.59 -21.88
CA LYS A 318 -2.77 -30.34 -22.63
C LYS A 318 -1.41 -30.26 -23.34
N ILE A 319 -0.36 -30.77 -22.70
CA ILE A 319 0.98 -30.86 -23.32
C ILE A 319 0.95 -31.87 -24.48
N GLU A 320 0.23 -32.98 -24.33
CA GLU A 320 -0.01 -33.95 -25.41
C GLU A 320 -0.79 -33.35 -26.58
N ASP A 321 -1.83 -32.55 -26.31
CA ASP A 321 -2.56 -31.81 -27.35
C ASP A 321 -1.62 -30.88 -28.14
N ILE A 322 -0.76 -30.13 -27.45
CA ILE A 322 0.25 -29.27 -28.10
C ILE A 322 1.23 -30.11 -28.92
N ALA A 323 1.67 -31.25 -28.40
CA ALA A 323 2.57 -32.16 -29.10
C ALA A 323 1.95 -32.72 -30.40
N ILE A 324 0.63 -32.91 -30.46
CA ILE A 324 -0.07 -33.44 -31.64
C ILE A 324 -0.47 -32.30 -32.61
N SER A 325 -0.63 -31.08 -32.09
CA SER A 325 -0.87 -29.88 -32.91
C SER A 325 0.29 -29.62 -33.89
N ASN A 326 0.00 -28.90 -35.00
CA ASN A 326 0.89 -28.44 -36.08
C ASN A 326 2.41 -28.71 -35.90
N LYS A 327 3.09 -29.22 -36.94
CA LYS A 327 4.55 -29.49 -36.93
C LYS A 327 5.39 -28.20 -36.85
N ASN A 328 5.51 -27.61 -35.67
CA ASN A 328 6.32 -26.44 -35.37
C ASN A 328 7.31 -26.76 -34.23
N GLU A 329 8.11 -25.76 -33.87
CA GLU A 329 9.10 -25.90 -32.79
C GLU A 329 8.44 -26.20 -31.44
N MET A 330 7.30 -25.58 -31.15
CA MET A 330 6.55 -25.79 -29.91
C MET A 330 6.08 -27.25 -29.75
N SER A 331 5.49 -27.83 -30.80
CA SER A 331 5.06 -29.24 -30.76
C SER A 331 6.24 -30.19 -30.67
N THR A 332 7.40 -29.82 -31.22
CA THR A 332 8.65 -30.59 -31.07
C THR A 332 9.14 -30.60 -29.62
N VAL A 333 9.17 -29.45 -28.95
CA VAL A 333 9.54 -29.36 -27.53
C VAL A 333 8.53 -30.10 -26.65
N ALA A 334 7.23 -29.96 -26.91
CA ALA A 334 6.20 -30.69 -26.16
C ALA A 334 6.37 -32.22 -26.27
N LYS A 335 6.66 -32.74 -27.46
CA LYS A 335 6.98 -34.18 -27.65
C LYS A 335 8.19 -34.61 -26.83
N GLN A 336 9.24 -33.78 -26.79
CA GLN A 336 10.44 -34.09 -26.01
C GLN A 336 10.14 -34.12 -24.51
N VAL A 337 9.36 -33.17 -23.98
CA VAL A 337 8.91 -33.15 -22.58
C VAL A 337 8.14 -34.43 -22.24
N ILE A 338 7.14 -34.80 -23.04
CA ILE A 338 6.34 -36.02 -22.80
C ILE A 338 7.19 -37.27 -22.85
N LYS A 339 8.09 -37.37 -23.85
CA LYS A 339 9.02 -38.50 -23.96
C LYS A 339 9.91 -38.60 -22.72
N GLN A 340 10.54 -37.52 -22.30
CA GLN A 340 11.41 -37.49 -21.13
C GLN A 340 10.68 -37.87 -19.84
N LEU A 341 9.46 -37.35 -19.63
CA LEU A 341 8.63 -37.72 -18.48
C LEU A 341 8.30 -39.21 -18.47
N ARG A 342 7.86 -39.78 -19.61
CA ARG A 342 7.58 -41.22 -19.73
C ARG A 342 8.82 -42.07 -19.51
N ASP A 343 9.95 -41.68 -20.08
CA ASP A 343 11.23 -42.39 -19.89
C ASP A 343 11.70 -42.34 -18.43
N SER A 344 11.38 -41.25 -17.71
CA SER A 344 11.74 -41.06 -16.30
C SER A 344 10.85 -41.88 -15.34
N GLN A 345 9.61 -42.20 -15.72
CA GLN A 345 8.68 -42.97 -14.87
C GLN A 345 9.23 -44.34 -14.44
N LYS A 346 10.18 -44.93 -15.19
CA LYS A 346 10.84 -46.17 -14.79
C LYS A 346 11.53 -46.06 -13.42
N PHE A 347 12.04 -44.88 -13.06
CA PHE A 347 12.72 -44.65 -11.78
C PHE A 347 11.75 -44.59 -10.60
N ILE A 348 10.45 -44.31 -10.83
CA ILE A 348 9.43 -44.40 -9.77
C ILE A 348 9.21 -45.85 -9.35
N ARG A 349 9.28 -46.79 -10.30
CA ARG A 349 9.00 -48.22 -10.06
C ARG A 349 10.17 -48.99 -9.45
N MET A 350 11.35 -48.37 -9.37
CA MET A 350 12.59 -49.00 -8.87
C MET A 350 12.85 -48.72 -7.38
N ASN A 351 12.06 -47.82 -6.78
CA ASN A 351 11.98 -47.59 -5.33
C ASN A 351 10.65 -48.12 -4.81
#